data_AF-A0A7N0T5H8-F1
#
_entry.id   AF-A0A7N0T5H8-F1
#
_cell.length_a   1.000
_cell.length_b   1.000
_cell.length_c   1.000
_cell.angle_alpha   90.00
_cell.angle_beta   90.00
_cell.angle_gamma   90.00
#
_symmetry.space_group_name_H-M   'P 1'
#
loop_
_entity.id
_entity.type
_entity.pdbx_description
1 polymer ?
#
loop_
_entity_poly.entity_id
_entity_poly.type
_entity_poly.pdbx_seq_one_letter_code
_entity_poly.pdbx_strand_id
1 'polypeptide(L)'
;MQEMSAVVDWDDDDDTELCHEDDGFVYRRKRRRGSGEQPSASVPAQPDLERDRTRWRRNKLLKLKDRYRKEIHRWELISNSLRAMEDKTTQVAEEYVEATAAHLVDTLDSAAGLIDELLVKANTQEAAISHVSNLTELAESICSDLEEQWSKSYIDLSVWSSPRKLISFLCN
;
A
#
# COMPACT_ATOMS: atom_id res chain seq x y z
N MET A 1 47.00 -37.99 -6.21
CA MET A 1 46.33 -36.76 -6.68
C MET A 1 45.81 -36.09 -5.41
N GLN A 2 46.45 -35.14 -4.73
CA GLN A 2 47.25 -33.96 -5.08
C GLN A 2 46.53 -32.95 -5.97
N GLU A 3 45.88 -31.97 -5.34
CA GLU A 3 45.70 -30.57 -5.78
C GLU A 3 45.66 -29.72 -4.48
N MET A 4 46.78 -29.13 -4.05
CA MET A 4 47.20 -27.73 -4.29
C MET A 4 46.13 -26.69 -3.95
N SER A 5 46.00 -26.41 -2.64
CA SER A 5 45.39 -25.19 -2.14
C SER A 5 46.24 -24.00 -2.55
N ALA A 6 45.73 -23.17 -3.45
CA ALA A 6 46.33 -21.90 -3.83
C ALA A 6 46.23 -20.93 -2.64
N VAL A 7 47.38 -20.62 -2.06
CA VAL A 7 47.54 -19.49 -1.15
C VAL A 7 47.23 -18.23 -1.96
N VAL A 8 46.08 -17.63 -1.70
CA VAL A 8 45.76 -16.29 -2.18
C VAL A 8 46.67 -15.35 -1.40
N ASP A 9 47.62 -14.77 -2.11
CA ASP A 9 48.57 -13.76 -1.68
C ASP A 9 47.81 -12.51 -1.22
N TRP A 10 47.70 -12.34 0.10
CA TRP A 10 47.12 -11.16 0.73
C TRP A 10 48.22 -10.13 0.99
N ASP A 11 48.68 -9.40 -0.02
CA ASP A 11 49.75 -8.41 0.27
C ASP A 11 49.90 -7.20 -0.71
N ASP A 12 48.81 -6.57 -1.16
CA ASP A 12 48.93 -5.22 -1.79
C ASP A 12 47.75 -4.25 -1.54
N ASP A 13 47.02 -4.32 -0.40
CA ASP A 13 46.03 -3.27 -0.01
C ASP A 13 46.53 -2.31 1.09
N ASP A 14 47.66 -2.62 1.74
CA ASP A 14 48.19 -1.85 2.89
C ASP A 14 49.01 -0.60 2.49
N ASP A 15 49.15 -0.34 1.19
CA ASP A 15 49.87 0.81 0.64
C ASP A 15 48.94 2.00 0.31
N THR A 16 47.72 2.06 0.86
CA THR A 16 46.80 3.19 0.64
C THR A 16 46.79 4.15 1.83
N GLU A 17 47.19 5.40 1.61
CA GLU A 17 47.10 6.47 2.60
C GLU A 17 45.73 7.14 2.52
N LEU A 18 45.10 7.35 3.69
CA LEU A 18 43.86 8.11 3.84
C LEU A 18 44.21 9.60 3.87
N CYS A 19 43.91 10.30 2.78
CA CYS A 19 44.09 11.74 2.73
C CYS A 19 42.83 12.43 3.24
N HIS A 20 43.01 13.35 4.20
CA HIS A 20 41.96 14.24 4.68
C HIS A 20 42.18 15.60 4.04
N GLU A 21 41.20 16.07 3.27
CA GLU A 21 41.13 17.48 2.87
C GLU A 21 40.29 18.26 3.90
N ASP A 22 40.57 19.55 4.06
CA ASP A 22 39.91 20.45 5.02
C ASP A 22 38.39 20.58 4.82
N ASP A 23 37.87 20.04 3.71
CA ASP A 23 36.46 20.01 3.35
C ASP A 23 35.72 18.75 3.90
N GLY A 24 36.38 17.88 4.66
CA GLY A 24 35.76 16.78 5.40
C GLY A 24 35.47 15.50 4.60
N PHE A 25 35.93 15.41 3.35
CA PHE A 25 35.88 14.18 2.56
C PHE A 25 37.18 13.38 2.70
N VAL A 26 37.05 12.06 2.71
CA VAL A 26 38.18 11.13 2.86
C VAL A 26 38.23 10.22 1.64
N TYR A 27 39.39 10.11 1.01
CA TYR A 27 39.61 9.18 -0.10
C TYR A 27 40.93 8.42 0.07
N ARG A 28 41.00 7.22 -0.52
CA ARG A 28 42.19 6.34 -0.49
C ARG A 28 43.09 6.64 -1.69
N ARG A 29 44.39 6.88 -1.47
CA ARG A 29 45.39 7.06 -2.55
C ARG A 29 46.59 6.13 -2.34
N LYS A 30 47.08 5.49 -3.41
CA LYS A 30 48.26 4.60 -3.36
C LYS A 30 49.53 5.40 -3.01
N ARG A 31 50.24 4.97 -1.97
CA ARG A 31 51.43 5.59 -1.39
C ARG A 31 52.62 5.37 -2.34
N ARG A 32 53.35 6.43 -2.68
CA ARG A 32 54.57 6.31 -3.51
C ARG A 32 55.71 5.81 -2.62
N ARG A 33 56.26 4.63 -2.91
CA ARG A 33 57.42 4.07 -2.20
C ARG A 33 58.68 4.88 -2.57
N GLY A 34 59.35 5.47 -1.57
CA GLY A 34 60.72 5.99 -1.68
C GLY A 34 60.92 7.45 -1.28
N SER A 35 61.29 7.64 0.00
CA SER A 35 62.22 8.64 0.58
C SER A 35 62.64 9.89 -0.20
N GLY A 36 62.54 11.04 0.47
CA GLY A 36 63.57 12.07 0.47
C GLY A 36 63.67 12.97 -0.76
N GLU A 37 63.50 14.27 -0.50
CA GLU A 37 64.01 15.37 -1.32
C GLU A 37 63.23 15.76 -2.60
N GLN A 38 62.67 16.96 -2.48
CA GLN A 38 62.40 17.97 -3.51
C GLN A 38 60.95 18.11 -4.05
N PRO A 39 60.31 19.28 -3.84
CA PRO A 39 59.03 19.61 -4.42
C PRO A 39 59.25 20.12 -5.85
N SER A 40 58.77 19.40 -6.86
CA SER A 40 58.53 19.99 -8.18
C SER A 40 57.62 19.13 -9.02
N ALA A 41 56.37 19.55 -9.10
CA ALA A 41 55.71 19.91 -10.35
C ALA A 41 54.28 20.37 -10.02
N SER A 42 54.16 21.56 -9.43
CA SER A 42 52.91 22.30 -9.51
C SER A 42 52.73 22.72 -10.97
N VAL A 43 51.86 22.01 -11.70
CA VAL A 43 51.13 22.65 -12.80
C VAL A 43 50.54 23.92 -12.21
N PRO A 44 50.78 25.12 -12.77
CA PRO A 44 50.26 26.34 -12.20
C PRO A 44 48.73 26.23 -12.27
N ALA A 45 48.11 26.02 -11.10
CA ALA A 45 46.67 26.12 -10.96
C ALA A 45 46.31 27.52 -11.44
N GLN A 46 45.62 27.61 -12.57
CA GLN A 46 45.22 28.90 -13.11
C GLN A 46 44.31 29.56 -12.07
N PRO A 47 44.78 30.63 -11.40
CA PRO A 47 44.15 31.14 -10.17
C PRO A 47 42.71 31.60 -10.41
N ASP A 48 42.38 31.93 -11.65
CA ASP A 48 41.04 32.37 -12.04
C ASP A 48 40.03 31.21 -12.11
N LEU A 49 40.43 30.02 -12.57
CA LEU A 49 39.55 28.84 -12.61
C LEU A 49 39.23 28.34 -11.19
N GLU A 50 40.17 28.46 -10.27
CA GLU A 50 40.01 28.05 -8.87
C GLU A 50 39.12 29.04 -8.09
N ARG A 51 39.26 30.34 -8.37
CA ARG A 51 38.35 31.39 -7.86
C ARG A 51 36.91 31.22 -8.38
N ASP A 52 36.74 30.84 -9.64
CA ASP A 52 35.40 30.58 -10.19
C ASP A 52 34.75 29.33 -9.61
N ARG A 53 35.54 28.27 -9.41
CA ARG A 53 35.08 27.05 -8.73
C ARG A 53 34.65 27.32 -7.29
N THR A 54 35.44 28.04 -6.52
CA THR A 54 35.11 28.40 -5.13
C THR A 54 33.88 29.30 -5.05
N ARG A 55 33.77 30.31 -5.94
CA ARG A 55 32.55 31.14 -6.07
C ARG A 55 31.31 30.30 -6.38
N TRP A 56 31.41 29.37 -7.33
CA TRP A 56 30.29 28.49 -7.70
C TRP A 56 29.87 27.59 -6.54
N ARG A 57 30.83 26.95 -5.85
CA ARG A 57 30.55 26.11 -4.66
C ARG A 57 29.85 26.93 -3.58
N ARG A 58 30.39 28.11 -3.22
CA ARG A 58 29.78 29.02 -2.24
C ARG A 58 28.34 29.38 -2.61
N ASN A 59 28.09 29.72 -3.86
CA ASN A 59 26.74 30.06 -4.33
C ASN A 59 25.78 28.87 -4.26
N LYS A 60 26.25 27.65 -4.56
CA LYS A 60 25.45 26.43 -4.42
C LYS A 60 25.11 26.14 -2.95
N LEU A 61 26.10 26.28 -2.06
CA LEU A 61 25.94 26.12 -0.61
C LEU A 61 24.94 27.15 -0.04
N LEU A 62 25.04 28.43 -0.44
CA LEU A 62 24.10 29.47 -0.01
C LEU A 62 22.67 29.17 -0.48
N LYS A 63 22.49 28.76 -1.74
CA LYS A 63 21.17 28.34 -2.25
C LYS A 63 20.62 27.14 -1.48
N LEU A 64 21.47 26.18 -1.12
CA LEU A 64 21.08 25.01 -0.35
C LEU A 64 20.66 25.40 1.07
N LYS A 65 21.45 26.25 1.74
CA LYS A 65 21.13 26.83 3.05
C LYS A 65 19.79 27.55 3.03
N ASP A 66 19.53 28.38 2.01
CA ASP A 66 18.25 29.10 1.88
C ASP A 66 17.07 28.16 1.68
N ARG A 67 17.24 27.07 0.90
CA ARG A 67 16.21 26.05 0.75
C ARG A 67 15.91 25.36 2.08
N TYR A 68 16.93 24.88 2.78
CA TYR A 68 16.71 24.23 4.08
C TYR A 68 16.12 25.18 5.12
N ARG A 69 16.52 26.44 5.14
CA ARG A 69 15.92 27.43 6.04
C ARG A 69 14.43 27.64 5.78
N LYS A 70 14.02 27.75 4.52
CA LYS A 70 12.59 27.83 4.15
C LYS A 70 11.83 26.57 4.54
N GLU A 71 12.45 25.41 4.32
CA GLU A 71 11.86 24.12 4.66
C GLU A 71 11.66 23.99 6.17
N ILE A 72 12.68 24.32 6.97
CA ILE A 72 12.59 24.34 8.44
C ILE A 72 11.46 25.25 8.91
N HIS A 73 11.36 26.48 8.40
CA HIS A 73 10.24 27.37 8.76
C HIS A 73 8.87 26.80 8.40
N ARG A 74 8.77 26.07 7.28
CA ARG A 74 7.53 25.38 6.90
C ARG A 74 7.22 24.26 7.89
N TRP A 75 8.21 23.46 8.29
CA TRP A 75 8.03 22.41 9.29
C TRP A 75 7.64 22.98 10.65
N GLU A 76 8.24 24.09 11.07
CA GLU A 76 7.87 24.81 12.30
C GLU A 76 6.42 25.29 12.24
N LEU A 77 6.00 25.89 11.12
CA LEU A 77 4.62 26.36 10.94
C LEU A 77 3.62 25.21 11.01
N ILE A 78 3.90 24.11 10.29
CA ILE A 78 3.01 22.93 10.28
C ILE A 78 2.98 22.28 11.66
N SER A 79 4.12 22.12 12.32
CA SER A 79 4.21 21.52 13.65
C SER A 79 3.47 22.35 14.69
N ASN A 80 3.63 23.68 14.67
CA ASN A 80 2.90 24.57 15.55
C ASN A 80 1.39 24.56 15.27
N SER A 81 0.99 24.53 13.99
CA SER A 81 -0.42 24.39 13.62
C SER A 81 -1.02 23.08 14.10
N LEU A 82 -0.26 21.97 14.00
CA LEU A 82 -0.71 20.65 14.43
C LEU A 82 -0.85 20.60 15.96
N ARG A 83 0.13 21.10 16.71
CA ARG A 83 0.03 21.25 18.17
C ARG A 83 -1.14 22.14 18.57
N ALA A 84 -1.35 23.27 17.90
CA ALA A 84 -2.48 24.15 18.18
C ALA A 84 -3.84 23.50 17.87
N MET A 85 -3.91 22.55 16.94
CA MET A 85 -5.12 21.74 16.74
C MET A 85 -5.26 20.69 17.83
N GLU A 86 -4.18 20.02 18.21
CA GLU A 86 -4.14 19.03 19.28
C GLU A 86 -4.59 19.67 20.61
N ASP A 87 -4.03 20.82 20.99
CA ASP A 87 -4.41 21.57 22.20
C ASP A 87 -5.88 21.98 22.21
N LYS A 88 -6.46 22.31 21.04
CA LYS A 88 -7.90 22.59 20.92
C LYS A 88 -8.72 21.33 21.08
N THR A 89 -8.28 20.21 20.52
CA THR A 89 -8.98 18.93 20.67
C THR A 89 -8.90 18.40 22.09
N THR A 90 -7.78 18.58 22.80
CA THR A 90 -7.64 18.18 24.20
C THR A 90 -8.45 19.09 25.12
N GLN A 91 -8.47 20.42 24.88
CA GLN A 91 -9.36 21.32 25.63
C GLN A 91 -10.84 20.98 25.41
N VAL A 92 -11.26 20.73 24.16
CA VAL A 92 -12.62 20.27 23.87
C VAL A 92 -12.88 18.91 24.50
N ALA A 93 -11.92 17.98 24.50
CA ALA A 93 -12.07 16.69 25.15
C ALA A 93 -12.16 16.82 26.68
N GLU A 94 -11.42 17.72 27.32
CA GLU A 94 -11.49 17.99 28.76
C GLU A 94 -12.84 18.63 29.13
N GLU A 95 -13.31 19.61 28.35
CA GLU A 95 -14.64 20.23 28.51
C GLU A 95 -15.78 19.22 28.22
N TYR A 96 -15.60 18.33 27.25
CA TYR A 96 -16.51 17.23 27.00
C TYR A 96 -16.44 16.17 28.08
N VAL A 97 -15.30 15.79 28.64
CA VAL A 97 -15.21 14.74 29.69
C VAL A 97 -15.94 15.17 30.97
N GLU A 98 -15.95 16.47 31.29
CA GLU A 98 -16.73 17.02 32.41
C GLU A 98 -18.25 17.08 32.11
N ALA A 99 -18.65 17.23 30.84
CA ALA A 99 -20.06 17.22 30.41
C ALA A 99 -20.62 15.85 29.97
N THR A 100 -19.79 14.91 29.54
CA THR A 100 -20.18 13.63 28.89
C THR A 100 -20.30 12.47 29.85
N ALA A 101 -19.73 12.55 31.06
CA ALA A 101 -20.00 11.55 32.09
C ALA A 101 -21.51 11.43 32.40
N ALA A 102 -22.29 12.50 32.19
CA ALA A 102 -23.76 12.49 32.30
C ALA A 102 -24.48 12.15 30.98
N HIS A 103 -23.90 12.44 29.81
CA HIS A 103 -24.58 12.36 28.51
C HIS A 103 -24.33 11.05 27.72
N LEU A 104 -23.28 10.30 28.06
CA LEU A 104 -22.92 9.04 27.39
C LEU A 104 -23.88 7.89 27.69
N VAL A 105 -24.50 7.89 28.88
CA VAL A 105 -25.50 6.87 29.25
C VAL A 105 -26.77 7.03 28.40
N ASP A 106 -27.21 8.27 28.18
CA ASP A 106 -28.42 8.58 27.41
C ASP A 106 -28.24 8.33 25.89
N THR A 107 -27.03 8.60 25.37
CA THR A 107 -26.71 8.39 23.94
C THR A 107 -26.49 6.90 23.62
N LEU A 108 -25.91 6.13 24.54
CA LEU A 108 -25.67 4.70 24.35
C LEU A 108 -26.99 3.91 24.39
N ASP A 109 -27.92 4.26 25.28
CA ASP A 109 -29.26 3.67 25.31
C ASP A 109 -30.05 3.99 24.03
N SER A 110 -29.96 5.23 23.53
CA SER A 110 -30.58 5.61 22.26
C SER A 110 -29.98 4.88 21.05
N ALA A 111 -28.66 4.67 21.03
CA ALA A 111 -27.99 3.93 19.96
C ALA A 111 -28.25 2.42 20.03
N ALA A 112 -28.29 1.85 21.24
CA ALA A 112 -28.63 0.45 21.46
C ALA A 112 -30.06 0.15 21.02
N GLY A 113 -31.03 1.02 21.34
CA GLY A 113 -32.41 0.89 20.88
C GLY A 113 -32.54 0.96 19.35
N LEU A 114 -31.79 1.84 18.69
CA LEU A 114 -31.76 1.93 17.23
C LEU A 114 -31.17 0.66 16.59
N ILE A 115 -30.09 0.11 17.17
CA ILE A 115 -29.48 -1.13 16.68
C ILE A 115 -30.44 -2.31 16.84
N ASP A 116 -31.12 -2.42 17.99
CA ASP A 116 -32.08 -3.50 18.24
C ASP A 116 -33.30 -3.38 17.31
N GLU A 117 -33.80 -2.16 17.07
CA GLU A 117 -34.86 -1.91 16.08
C GLU A 117 -34.42 -2.31 14.66
N LEU A 118 -33.21 -1.92 14.25
CA LEU A 118 -32.67 -2.30 12.94
C LEU A 118 -32.46 -3.81 12.82
N LEU A 119 -32.05 -4.47 13.90
CA LEU A 119 -31.91 -5.93 13.96
C LEU A 119 -33.26 -6.62 13.80
N VAL A 120 -34.29 -6.16 14.50
CA VAL A 120 -35.66 -6.70 14.37
C VAL A 120 -36.19 -6.52 12.94
N LYS A 121 -35.95 -5.34 12.33
CA LYS A 121 -36.32 -5.10 10.92
C LYS A 121 -35.56 -6.03 9.97
N ALA A 122 -34.26 -6.22 10.16
CA ALA A 122 -33.48 -7.15 9.35
C ALA A 122 -33.98 -8.60 9.48
N ASN A 123 -34.22 -9.06 10.71
CA ASN A 123 -34.71 -10.42 10.98
C ASN A 123 -36.12 -10.66 10.39
N THR A 124 -37.01 -9.67 10.46
CA THR A 124 -38.35 -9.78 9.84
C THR A 124 -38.28 -9.82 8.31
N GLN A 125 -37.40 -9.01 7.72
CA GLN A 125 -37.16 -9.04 6.28
C GLN A 125 -36.54 -10.36 5.84
N GLU A 126 -35.59 -10.91 6.60
CA GLU A 126 -34.98 -12.22 6.35
C GLU A 126 -36.03 -13.34 6.36
N ALA A 127 -36.90 -13.35 7.38
CA ALA A 127 -37.99 -14.33 7.46
C ALA A 127 -38.96 -14.22 6.26
N ALA A 128 -39.28 -12.99 5.82
CA ALA A 128 -40.12 -12.78 4.64
C ALA A 128 -39.44 -13.26 3.35
N ILE A 129 -38.14 -12.98 3.17
CA ILE A 129 -37.36 -13.45 2.02
C ILE A 129 -37.32 -14.98 2.02
N SER A 130 -36.97 -15.61 3.14
CA SER A 130 -36.94 -17.06 3.26
C SER A 130 -38.28 -17.70 2.91
N HIS A 131 -39.39 -17.12 3.36
CA HIS A 131 -40.72 -17.62 3.02
C HIS A 131 -41.01 -17.52 1.51
N VAL A 132 -40.68 -16.41 0.86
CA VAL A 132 -40.84 -16.26 -0.59
C VAL A 132 -39.94 -17.24 -1.35
N SER A 133 -38.69 -17.42 -0.94
CA SER A 133 -37.77 -18.41 -1.52
C SER A 133 -38.34 -19.82 -1.46
N ASN A 134 -38.86 -20.23 -0.29
CA ASN A 134 -39.48 -21.55 -0.13
C ASN A 134 -40.71 -21.74 -1.04
N LEU A 135 -41.53 -20.70 -1.20
CA LEU A 135 -42.68 -20.76 -2.12
C LEU A 135 -42.23 -20.88 -3.57
N THR A 136 -41.15 -20.21 -3.97
CA THR A 136 -40.61 -20.32 -5.33
C THR A 136 -40.00 -21.69 -5.59
N GLU A 137 -39.28 -22.27 -4.63
CA GLU A 137 -38.74 -23.63 -4.74
C GLU A 137 -39.86 -24.66 -4.85
N LEU A 138 -40.92 -24.52 -4.04
CA LEU A 138 -42.10 -25.38 -4.12
C LEU A 138 -42.79 -25.25 -5.48
N ALA A 139 -42.97 -24.02 -5.99
CA ALA A 139 -43.56 -23.79 -7.29
C ALA A 139 -42.73 -24.41 -8.43
N GLU A 140 -41.40 -24.29 -8.36
CA GLU A 140 -40.48 -24.88 -9.33
C GLU A 140 -40.55 -26.41 -9.29
N SER A 141 -40.60 -27.01 -8.10
CA SER A 141 -40.77 -28.47 -7.93
C SER A 141 -42.08 -28.95 -8.57
N ILE A 142 -43.20 -28.27 -8.32
CA ILE A 142 -44.50 -28.66 -8.89
C ILE A 142 -44.50 -28.53 -10.41
N CYS A 143 -43.94 -27.43 -10.93
CA CYS A 143 -43.83 -27.22 -12.38
C CYS A 143 -42.95 -28.28 -13.04
N SER A 144 -41.82 -28.62 -12.43
CA SER A 144 -40.91 -29.67 -12.90
C SER A 144 -41.61 -31.03 -12.93
N ASP A 145 -42.34 -31.39 -11.87
CA ASP A 145 -43.09 -32.66 -11.81
C ASP A 145 -44.16 -32.76 -12.90
N LEU A 146 -44.88 -31.66 -13.15
CA LEU A 146 -45.90 -31.60 -14.21
C LEU A 146 -45.28 -31.66 -15.61
N GLU A 147 -44.18 -30.94 -15.84
CA GLU A 147 -43.45 -30.98 -17.11
C GLU A 147 -42.92 -32.39 -17.39
N GLU A 148 -42.31 -33.03 -16.38
CA GLU A 148 -41.88 -34.42 -16.49
C GLU A 148 -43.05 -35.37 -16.78
N GLN A 149 -44.19 -35.18 -16.12
CA GLN A 149 -45.36 -36.02 -16.32
C GLN A 149 -45.92 -35.89 -17.74
N TRP A 150 -46.06 -34.66 -18.24
CA TRP A 150 -46.52 -34.43 -19.62
C TRP A 150 -45.50 -34.95 -20.62
N SER A 151 -44.22 -34.68 -20.42
CA SER A 151 -43.14 -35.20 -21.27
C SER A 151 -43.17 -36.73 -21.35
N LYS A 152 -43.26 -37.42 -20.20
CA LYS A 152 -43.42 -38.89 -20.14
C LYS A 152 -44.66 -39.35 -20.90
N SER A 153 -45.81 -38.68 -20.73
CA SER A 153 -47.04 -39.02 -21.44
C SER A 153 -46.94 -38.84 -22.96
N TYR A 154 -46.22 -37.84 -23.46
CA TYR A 154 -46.06 -37.61 -24.89
C TYR A 154 -45.04 -38.55 -25.53
N ILE A 155 -43.96 -38.87 -24.82
CA ILE A 155 -42.88 -39.74 -25.31
C ILE A 155 -43.32 -41.22 -25.30
N ASP A 156 -44.11 -41.66 -24.31
CA ASP A 156 -44.55 -43.05 -24.18
C ASP A 156 -45.72 -43.43 -25.11
N LEU A 157 -46.14 -42.54 -26.02
CA LEU A 157 -47.14 -42.88 -27.02
C LEU A 157 -46.55 -43.89 -28.02
N SER A 158 -47.23 -45.03 -28.16
CA SER A 158 -46.84 -46.14 -29.06
C SER A 158 -46.69 -45.74 -30.53
N VAL A 159 -47.24 -44.59 -30.94
CA VAL A 159 -47.06 -44.01 -32.27
C VAL A 159 -45.61 -43.58 -32.56
N TRP A 160 -44.85 -43.19 -31.52
CA TRP A 160 -43.44 -42.79 -31.66
C TRP A 160 -42.48 -43.99 -31.73
N SER A 161 -42.94 -45.20 -31.43
CA SER A 161 -42.10 -46.41 -31.43
C SER A 161 -41.56 -46.81 -32.80
N SER A 162 -42.17 -46.34 -33.90
CA SER A 162 -41.70 -46.62 -35.26
C SER A 162 -41.88 -45.39 -36.16
N PRO A 163 -40.77 -44.77 -36.62
CA PRO A 163 -40.80 -43.61 -37.50
C PRO A 163 -41.65 -43.81 -38.76
N ARG A 164 -41.66 -45.05 -39.31
CA ARG A 164 -42.44 -45.39 -40.50
C ARG A 164 -43.96 -45.37 -40.24
N LYS A 165 -44.40 -45.81 -39.05
CA LYS A 165 -45.83 -45.78 -38.67
C LYS A 165 -46.31 -44.35 -38.46
N LEU A 166 -45.49 -43.51 -37.83
CA LEU A 166 -45.78 -42.08 -37.64
C LEU A 166 -45.99 -41.37 -38.99
N ILE A 167 -45.07 -41.56 -39.95
CA ILE A 167 -45.18 -40.95 -41.29
C ILE A 167 -46.45 -41.42 -42.01
N SER A 168 -46.82 -42.70 -41.90
CA SER A 168 -48.07 -43.20 -42.51
C SER A 168 -49.36 -42.61 -41.91
N PHE A 169 -49.36 -42.22 -40.63
CA PHE A 169 -50.52 -41.53 -40.02
C PHE A 169 -50.63 -40.06 -40.44
N LEU A 170 -49.50 -39.39 -40.70
CA LEU A 170 -49.45 -37.97 -41.09
C LEU A 170 -49.65 -37.74 -42.60
N CYS A 171 -49.38 -38.77 -43.42
CA CYS A 171 -49.51 -38.69 -44.88
C CYS A 171 -50.85 -39.20 -45.43
N ASN A 172 -51.87 -39.35 -44.57
CA ASN A 172 -53.28 -39.55 -44.98
C ASN A 172 -54.03 -38.22 -45.02
#